data_AF-D6TQT9-F1
#
_entry.id   AF-D6TQT9-F1
#
_cell.length_a   1.000
_cell.length_b   1.000
_cell.length_c   1.000
_cell.angle_alpha   90.00
_cell.angle_beta   90.00
_cell.angle_gamma   90.00
#
_symmetry.space_group_name_H-M   'P 1'
#
loop_
_entity.id
_entity.type
_entity.pdbx_description
1 polymer ?
#
loop_
_entity_poly.entity_id
_entity_poly.type
_entity_poly.pdbx_seq_one_letter_code
_entity_poly.pdbx_strand_id
1 'polypeptide(L)'
;MSIRTSLSLKIKTFISVTFLLLAATIILAACGSSSSGTATASSSATAGHPGSGFAGGHGSGGGSNARSGPASGGSSGTVSNVSTSSFTISTSAGQKVTVNEASSTTYQKGTSSTSASAITTGESVLVLGMTNGTTITATQVIVQPTGSGSATSSTAGVIPFQRGAPTTSKQVGQIPANYTEGSGTIVSGTTANKATEAALAAYPGGVVDRVVQLSNGEYEAHNIGINWPHHVFVSQDFKVIGAN
;
A
#
# COMPACT_ATOMS: atom_id res chain seq x y z
N MET A 1 30.13 6.50 55.63
CA MET A 1 30.40 7.91 55.28
C MET A 1 31.64 7.87 54.38
N SER A 2 31.65 8.03 53.07
CA SER A 2 30.76 8.65 52.10
C SER A 2 31.04 7.98 50.74
N ILE A 3 30.03 7.39 50.08
CA ILE A 3 30.15 6.90 48.71
C ILE A 3 29.80 8.06 47.78
N ARG A 4 30.76 8.53 46.98
CA ARG A 4 30.52 9.44 45.86
C ARG A 4 30.55 8.62 44.58
N THR A 5 29.38 8.36 44.01
CA THR A 5 29.26 7.82 42.65
C THR A 5 28.75 8.94 41.75
N SER A 6 29.60 9.43 40.86
CA SER A 6 29.21 10.25 39.73
C SER A 6 30.21 9.98 38.61
N LEU A 7 29.74 9.49 37.46
CA LEU A 7 29.60 10.30 36.25
C LEU A 7 29.16 9.42 35.07
N SER A 8 28.04 9.80 34.46
CA SER A 8 27.52 9.29 33.19
C SER A 8 28.49 9.54 32.03
N LEU A 9 28.58 8.59 31.09
CA LEU A 9 28.46 8.90 29.66
C LEU A 9 28.19 7.63 28.83
N LYS A 10 26.95 7.45 28.36
CA LYS A 10 26.60 6.49 27.31
C LYS A 10 26.81 7.16 25.96
N ILE A 11 27.77 6.69 25.18
CA ILE A 11 27.94 7.07 23.77
C ILE A 11 27.44 5.94 22.88
N LYS A 12 26.43 6.29 22.08
CA LYS A 12 25.78 5.51 21.03
C LYS A 12 26.78 5.13 19.94
N THR A 13 26.75 3.86 19.51
CA THR A 13 27.15 3.51 18.15
C THR A 13 26.23 2.38 17.66
N PHE A 14 25.26 2.72 16.81
CA PHE A 14 24.53 1.76 15.99
C PHE A 14 25.37 1.52 14.74
N ILE A 15 25.94 0.32 14.61
CA ILE A 15 26.65 -0.09 13.39
C ILE A 15 25.67 -0.88 12.53
N SER A 16 25.42 -0.29 11.36
CA SER A 16 24.80 -0.86 10.18
C SER A 16 25.57 -2.11 9.74
N VAL A 17 24.87 -3.23 9.52
CA VAL A 17 25.44 -4.37 8.77
C VAL A 17 24.36 -4.91 7.83
N THR A 18 24.60 -4.73 6.53
CA THR A 18 23.86 -5.38 5.44
C THR A 18 24.85 -6.07 4.50
N PHE A 19 24.40 -7.18 3.91
CA PHE A 19 24.96 -7.97 2.78
C PHE A 19 26.05 -8.99 3.14
N LEU A 20 26.10 -10.23 2.60
CA LEU A 20 25.91 -10.73 1.22
C LEU A 20 26.01 -12.31 1.26
N LEU A 21 25.23 -13.18 0.60
CA LEU A 21 25.34 -13.86 -0.74
C LEU A 21 24.48 -15.17 -0.62
N LEU A 22 23.54 -15.55 -1.51
CA LEU A 22 23.63 -16.20 -2.84
C LEU A 22 23.22 -17.70 -2.83
N ALA A 23 22.19 -18.09 -3.60
CA ALA A 23 22.21 -19.16 -4.63
C ALA A 23 20.83 -19.84 -4.90
N ALA A 24 20.37 -19.62 -6.14
CA ALA A 24 19.60 -20.45 -7.08
C ALA A 24 18.80 -21.71 -6.64
N THR A 25 17.54 -21.78 -7.10
CA THR A 25 17.01 -22.98 -7.81
C THR A 25 15.94 -22.60 -8.83
N ILE A 26 16.07 -23.22 -10.01
CA ILE A 26 15.24 -23.25 -11.23
C ILE A 26 14.02 -24.17 -11.01
N ILE A 27 12.88 -23.98 -11.71
CA ILE A 27 12.03 -25.04 -12.33
C ILE A 27 10.75 -24.45 -13.00
N LEU A 28 10.71 -24.62 -14.33
CA LEU A 28 9.62 -25.14 -15.20
C LEU A 28 8.24 -24.44 -15.32
N ALA A 29 7.90 -24.04 -16.55
CA ALA A 29 6.52 -24.07 -17.06
C ALA A 29 6.51 -24.41 -18.56
N ALA A 30 5.90 -25.54 -18.88
CA ALA A 30 5.59 -26.02 -20.24
C ALA A 30 4.08 -26.29 -20.33
N CYS A 31 3.57 -26.23 -21.58
CA CYS A 31 2.23 -26.56 -22.13
C CYS A 31 1.03 -25.76 -21.55
N GLY A 32 0.05 -25.29 -22.33
CA GLY A 32 -0.29 -25.50 -23.74
C GLY A 32 -1.82 -25.66 -23.86
N SER A 33 -2.45 -24.86 -24.74
CA SER A 33 -3.73 -25.13 -25.44
C SER A 33 -5.02 -25.20 -24.59
N SER A 34 -6.26 -24.94 -25.03
CA SER A 34 -6.91 -24.26 -26.16
C SER A 34 -8.43 -24.31 -25.87
N SER A 35 -9.21 -23.32 -26.37
CA SER A 35 -10.64 -23.35 -26.79
C SER A 35 -11.72 -23.83 -25.78
N SER A 36 -12.91 -23.23 -25.61
CA SER A 36 -13.99 -22.83 -26.53
C SER A 36 -15.03 -22.08 -25.65
N GLY A 37 -15.75 -21.01 -26.02
CA GLY A 37 -16.65 -20.84 -27.15
C GLY A 37 -18.08 -21.24 -26.76
N THR A 38 -18.95 -20.27 -26.39
CA THR A 38 -20.39 -20.23 -26.74
C THR A 38 -20.98 -18.84 -26.47
N ALA A 39 -21.65 -18.30 -27.48
CA ALA A 39 -22.44 -17.09 -27.44
C ALA A 39 -23.89 -17.41 -27.05
N THR A 40 -24.62 -16.46 -26.45
CA THR A 40 -26.09 -16.38 -26.56
C THR A 40 -26.52 -14.92 -26.56
N ALA A 41 -27.48 -14.63 -27.43
CA ALA A 41 -27.83 -13.34 -27.98
C ALA A 41 -28.84 -12.52 -27.16
N SER A 42 -28.95 -11.27 -27.60
CA SER A 42 -29.72 -10.11 -27.14
C SER A 42 -31.24 -10.26 -27.08
N SER A 43 -31.86 -9.40 -26.26
CA SER A 43 -33.21 -8.87 -26.49
C SER A 43 -33.19 -7.34 -26.32
N SER A 44 -33.53 -6.64 -27.40
CA SER A 44 -33.70 -5.19 -27.51
C SER A 44 -35.14 -4.76 -27.19
N ALA A 45 -35.31 -3.59 -26.58
CA ALA A 45 -36.49 -2.75 -26.75
C ALA A 45 -36.11 -1.25 -26.80
N THR A 46 -36.40 -0.65 -27.95
CA THR A 46 -36.45 0.78 -28.34
C THR A 46 -37.53 1.53 -27.54
N ALA A 47 -37.66 2.85 -27.42
CA ALA A 47 -37.24 4.08 -28.11
C ALA A 47 -37.27 5.23 -27.06
N GLY A 48 -36.75 6.45 -27.16
CA GLY A 48 -36.21 7.29 -28.24
C GLY A 48 -36.53 8.75 -27.85
N HIS A 49 -35.59 9.69 -28.01
CA HIS A 49 -35.78 11.05 -28.55
C HIS A 49 -34.41 11.77 -28.67
N PRO A 50 -34.25 12.69 -29.65
CA PRO A 50 -32.94 13.14 -30.14
C PRO A 50 -32.51 14.50 -29.55
N GLY A 51 -31.20 14.73 -29.48
CA GLY A 51 -30.59 16.01 -29.13
C GLY A 51 -29.14 16.06 -29.62
N SER A 52 -28.87 17.00 -30.51
CA SER A 52 -27.67 17.28 -31.30
C SER A 52 -26.36 17.59 -30.53
N GLY A 53 -25.21 17.21 -31.14
CA GLY A 53 -23.87 17.81 -30.97
C GLY A 53 -23.19 17.51 -29.63
N PHE A 54 -21.94 17.07 -29.51
CA PHE A 54 -20.73 17.52 -30.18
C PHE A 54 -19.68 16.39 -30.22
N ALA A 55 -18.88 16.38 -31.28
CA ALA A 55 -17.58 15.71 -31.31
C ALA A 55 -16.52 16.58 -30.59
N GLY A 56 -15.65 15.95 -29.81
CA GLY A 56 -14.53 16.55 -29.09
C GLY A 56 -14.34 15.78 -27.78
N GLY A 57 -13.39 14.87 -27.66
CA GLY A 57 -11.95 15.18 -27.67
C GLY A 57 -11.45 14.91 -26.25
N HIS A 58 -10.53 13.97 -26.11
CA HIS A 58 -10.02 13.44 -24.84
C HIS A 58 -9.50 14.56 -23.92
N GLY A 59 -10.08 14.64 -22.73
CA GLY A 59 -9.57 15.42 -21.60
C GLY A 59 -9.84 14.66 -20.31
N SER A 60 -8.98 13.69 -19.98
CA SER A 60 -9.02 12.97 -18.71
C SER A 60 -8.50 13.87 -17.60
N GLY A 61 -9.29 14.87 -17.21
CA GLY A 61 -9.10 15.64 -16.00
C GLY A 61 -9.81 14.95 -14.84
N GLY A 62 -9.34 13.77 -14.45
CA GLY A 62 -9.77 13.12 -13.22
C GLY A 62 -9.24 13.93 -12.04
N GLY A 63 -10.12 14.51 -11.22
CA GLY A 63 -9.72 15.26 -10.04
C GLY A 63 -8.77 14.45 -9.14
N SER A 64 -8.04 15.15 -8.30
CA SER A 64 -7.12 14.64 -7.27
C SER A 64 -7.65 13.43 -6.48
N ASN A 65 -8.98 13.37 -6.29
CA ASN A 65 -9.70 12.28 -5.63
C ASN A 65 -10.45 11.32 -6.60
N ALA A 66 -10.07 11.21 -7.87
CA ALA A 66 -10.66 10.22 -8.77
C ALA A 66 -10.40 8.83 -8.18
N ARG A 67 -11.45 8.23 -7.61
CA ARG A 67 -11.41 6.87 -7.05
C ARG A 67 -10.88 5.96 -8.15
N SER A 68 -9.66 5.49 -7.97
CA SER A 68 -9.11 4.53 -8.90
C SER A 68 -9.92 3.24 -8.82
N GLY A 69 -10.04 2.57 -9.96
CA GLY A 69 -10.45 1.18 -9.94
C GLY A 69 -9.47 0.35 -9.08
N PRO A 70 -9.83 -0.90 -8.76
CA PRO A 70 -8.97 -1.75 -7.95
C PRO A 70 -7.54 -1.86 -8.52
N ALA A 71 -6.53 -1.59 -7.70
CA ALA A 71 -5.12 -1.60 -8.11
C ALA A 71 -4.23 -2.24 -7.03
N SER A 72 -2.96 -2.49 -7.34
CA SER A 72 -2.00 -3.01 -6.36
C SER A 72 -1.65 -1.94 -5.33
N GLY A 73 -1.72 -2.32 -4.06
CA GLY A 73 -1.45 -1.46 -2.93
C GLY A 73 -1.39 -2.28 -1.63
N GLY A 74 -1.77 -1.65 -0.52
CA GLY A 74 -1.73 -2.32 0.77
C GLY A 74 -2.05 -1.44 1.96
N SER A 75 -2.01 -2.05 3.14
CA SER A 75 -2.13 -1.37 4.42
C SER A 75 -1.43 -2.16 5.52
N SER A 76 -1.02 -1.47 6.58
CA SER A 76 -0.42 -2.06 7.77
C SER A 76 -1.22 -1.72 9.01
N GLY A 77 -1.35 -2.67 9.92
CA GLY A 77 -2.13 -2.47 11.14
C GLY A 77 -2.14 -3.69 12.05
N THR A 78 -2.94 -3.60 13.10
CA THR A 78 -3.13 -4.66 14.09
C THR A 78 -4.38 -5.46 13.75
N VAL A 79 -4.28 -6.79 13.70
CA VAL A 79 -5.42 -7.67 13.48
C VAL A 79 -6.43 -7.50 14.61
N SER A 80 -7.67 -7.18 14.26
CA SER A 80 -8.77 -6.92 15.21
C SER A 80 -9.82 -8.02 15.22
N ASN A 81 -9.98 -8.75 14.11
CA ASN A 81 -10.90 -9.90 14.04
C ASN A 81 -10.44 -10.85 12.92
N VAL A 82 -10.66 -12.15 13.10
CA VAL A 82 -10.26 -13.20 12.13
C VAL A 82 -11.45 -14.12 11.85
N SER A 83 -11.59 -14.53 10.60
CA SER A 83 -12.57 -15.50 10.11
C SER A 83 -11.89 -16.48 9.16
N THR A 84 -12.63 -17.43 8.60
CA THR A 84 -12.07 -18.48 7.73
C THR A 84 -11.42 -17.96 6.44
N SER A 85 -11.92 -16.86 5.88
CA SER A 85 -11.49 -16.34 4.57
C SER A 85 -11.30 -14.82 4.56
N SER A 86 -11.24 -14.22 5.74
CA SER A 86 -11.02 -12.78 5.88
C SER A 86 -10.60 -12.44 7.30
N PHE A 87 -9.91 -11.32 7.45
CA PHE A 87 -9.67 -10.70 8.74
C PHE A 87 -9.79 -9.18 8.62
N THR A 88 -9.87 -8.49 9.75
CA THR A 88 -9.83 -7.02 9.78
C THR A 88 -8.59 -6.55 10.50
N ILE A 89 -8.00 -5.45 10.02
CA ILE A 89 -6.93 -4.74 10.71
C ILE A 89 -7.39 -3.34 11.10
N SER A 90 -6.85 -2.86 12.22
CA SER A 90 -6.91 -1.47 12.64
C SER A 90 -5.56 -0.82 12.37
N THR A 91 -5.54 0.20 11.52
CA THR A 91 -4.31 0.94 11.22
C THR A 91 -3.90 1.80 12.41
N SER A 92 -2.64 2.25 12.46
CA SER A 92 -2.16 3.13 13.52
C SER A 92 -2.80 4.53 13.52
N ALA A 93 -3.50 4.90 12.44
CA ALA A 93 -4.32 6.11 12.34
C ALA A 93 -5.80 5.86 12.68
N GLY A 94 -6.17 4.64 13.11
CA GLY A 94 -7.52 4.30 13.56
C GLY A 94 -8.46 3.83 12.47
N GLN A 95 -8.00 3.63 11.23
CA GLN A 95 -8.86 3.12 10.16
C GLN A 95 -9.06 1.62 10.27
N LYS A 96 -10.28 1.17 9.94
CA LYS A 96 -10.60 -0.26 9.81
C LYS A 96 -10.47 -0.69 8.36
N VAL A 97 -9.66 -1.71 8.12
CA VAL A 97 -9.43 -2.29 6.79
C VAL A 97 -9.90 -3.73 6.80
N THR A 98 -10.67 -4.13 5.79
CA THR A 98 -11.10 -5.50 5.57
C THR A 98 -10.13 -6.19 4.62
N VAL A 99 -9.65 -7.36 5.01
CA VAL A 99 -8.73 -8.16 4.21
C VAL A 99 -9.43 -9.45 3.83
N ASN A 100 -9.67 -9.63 2.54
CA ASN A 100 -10.19 -10.86 1.97
C ASN A 100 -9.02 -11.76 1.57
N GLU A 101 -9.03 -12.99 2.06
CA GLU A 101 -8.02 -13.98 1.75
C GLU A 101 -8.47 -14.81 0.54
N ALA A 102 -7.55 -15.01 -0.39
CA ALA A 102 -7.71 -15.92 -1.53
C ALA A 102 -6.91 -17.20 -1.29
N SER A 103 -7.21 -18.26 -2.03
CA SER A 103 -6.42 -19.50 -1.97
C SER A 103 -4.96 -19.31 -2.39
N SER A 104 -4.67 -18.26 -3.14
CA SER A 104 -3.32 -17.86 -3.57
C SER A 104 -2.62 -16.90 -2.60
N THR A 105 -3.26 -16.47 -1.52
CA THR A 105 -2.65 -15.58 -0.53
C THR A 105 -1.45 -16.27 0.12
N THR A 106 -0.30 -15.60 0.06
CA THR A 106 0.94 -16.06 0.69
C THR A 106 1.12 -15.43 2.06
N TYR A 107 1.69 -16.18 3.01
CA TYR A 107 1.93 -15.71 4.37
C TYR A 107 3.41 -15.74 4.70
N GLN A 108 3.90 -14.67 5.34
CA GLN A 108 5.26 -14.57 5.84
C GLN A 108 5.28 -14.06 7.27
N LYS A 109 6.36 -14.37 7.99
CA LYS A 109 6.74 -13.75 9.26
C LYS A 109 8.14 -13.18 9.10
N GLY A 110 8.24 -11.86 9.03
CA GLY A 110 9.44 -11.21 8.47
C GLY A 110 9.71 -11.73 7.06
N THR A 111 10.87 -12.33 6.83
CA THR A 111 11.27 -12.90 5.53
C THR A 111 11.04 -14.40 5.40
N SER A 112 10.49 -15.05 6.43
CA SER A 112 10.26 -16.51 6.45
C SER A 112 8.82 -16.84 6.10
N SER A 113 8.59 -17.91 5.33
CA SER A 113 7.23 -18.38 5.04
C SER A 113 6.52 -18.85 6.32
N THR A 114 5.21 -18.61 6.38
CA THR A 114 4.31 -19.08 7.44
C THR A 114 2.94 -19.45 6.85
N SER A 115 1.94 -19.69 7.70
CA SER A 115 0.57 -20.05 7.33
C SER A 115 -0.45 -19.03 7.84
N ALA A 116 -1.68 -19.08 7.30
CA ALA A 116 -2.80 -18.23 7.72
C ALA A 116 -3.09 -18.32 9.23
N SER A 117 -2.80 -19.47 9.87
CA SER A 117 -2.94 -19.66 11.32
C SER A 117 -2.05 -18.74 12.18
N ALA A 118 -1.03 -18.10 11.59
CA ALA A 118 -0.23 -17.09 12.27
C ALA A 118 -0.96 -15.75 12.40
N ILE A 119 -2.05 -15.54 11.64
CA ILE A 119 -2.85 -14.32 11.69
C ILE A 119 -3.83 -14.45 12.84
N THR A 120 -3.48 -13.86 13.98
CA THR A 120 -4.30 -13.86 15.19
C THR A 120 -4.53 -12.43 15.67
N THR A 121 -5.62 -12.22 16.42
CA THR A 121 -5.94 -10.91 16.98
C THR A 121 -4.78 -10.37 17.82
N GLY A 122 -4.42 -9.10 17.59
CA GLY A 122 -3.31 -8.44 18.25
C GLY A 122 -2.00 -8.48 17.47
N GLU A 123 -1.87 -9.33 16.45
CA GLU A 123 -0.69 -9.37 15.59
C GLU A 123 -0.60 -8.12 14.71
N SER A 124 0.62 -7.62 14.51
CA SER A 124 0.88 -6.54 13.57
C SER A 124 1.22 -7.12 12.20
N VAL A 125 0.56 -6.64 11.16
CA VAL A 125 0.71 -7.18 9.80
C VAL A 125 0.86 -6.06 8.78
N LEU A 126 1.63 -6.34 7.72
CA LEU A 126 1.56 -5.65 6.44
C LEU A 126 0.80 -6.53 5.46
N VAL A 127 -0.22 -5.96 4.84
CA VAL A 127 -1.07 -6.64 3.85
C VAL A 127 -0.85 -5.98 2.51
N LEU A 128 -0.51 -6.79 1.51
CA LEU A 128 -0.30 -6.39 0.13
C LEU A 128 -1.31 -7.12 -0.76
N GLY A 129 -1.87 -6.42 -1.73
CA GLY A 129 -2.89 -7.00 -2.58
C GLY A 129 -3.59 -5.98 -3.46
N MET A 130 -4.76 -6.38 -3.96
CA MET A 130 -5.62 -5.51 -4.74
C MET A 130 -6.52 -4.70 -3.80
N THR A 131 -6.34 -3.38 -3.78
CA THR A 131 -7.03 -2.42 -2.93
C THR A 131 -8.22 -1.81 -3.64
N ASN A 132 -9.37 -1.81 -2.97
CA ASN A 132 -10.59 -1.15 -3.40
C ASN A 132 -11.21 -0.41 -2.20
N GLY A 133 -10.91 0.88 -2.07
CA GLY A 133 -11.19 1.62 -0.84
C GLY A 133 -10.43 1.01 0.34
N THR A 134 -11.12 0.73 1.44
CA THR A 134 -10.54 0.07 2.63
C THR A 134 -10.70 -1.46 2.61
N THR A 135 -10.97 -2.06 1.45
CA THR A 135 -10.97 -3.52 1.26
C THR A 135 -9.75 -3.94 0.47
N ILE A 136 -9.06 -4.98 0.92
CA ILE A 136 -7.89 -5.55 0.26
C ILE A 136 -8.16 -7.02 -0.05
N THR A 137 -8.09 -7.40 -1.32
CA THR A 137 -7.96 -8.81 -1.70
C THR A 137 -6.48 -9.17 -1.64
N ALA A 138 -6.08 -9.88 -0.59
CA ALA A 138 -4.67 -10.10 -0.26
C ALA A 138 -4.00 -11.09 -1.22
N THR A 139 -2.83 -10.73 -1.72
CA THR A 139 -1.90 -11.66 -2.37
C THR A 139 -0.77 -12.05 -1.43
N GLN A 140 -0.47 -11.20 -0.45
CA GLN A 140 0.56 -11.43 0.54
C GLN A 140 0.22 -10.78 1.88
N VAL A 141 0.41 -11.52 2.97
CA VAL A 141 0.28 -11.05 4.35
C VAL A 141 1.59 -11.33 5.07
N ILE A 142 2.18 -10.29 5.66
CA ILE A 142 3.46 -10.36 6.36
C ILE A 142 3.23 -10.01 7.82
N VAL A 143 3.39 -10.97 8.71
CA VAL A 143 3.43 -10.76 10.15
C VAL A 143 4.72 -10.03 10.50
N GLN A 144 4.58 -8.85 11.10
CA GLN A 144 5.69 -8.02 11.53
C GLN A 144 6.13 -8.43 12.94
N PRO A 145 7.44 -8.46 13.25
CA PRO A 145 7.90 -8.79 14.59
C PRO A 145 7.35 -7.81 15.64
N THR A 146 6.95 -8.32 16.81
CA THR A 146 6.53 -7.50 17.94
C THR A 146 7.69 -6.61 18.39
N GLY A 147 7.49 -5.29 18.39
CA GLY A 147 8.54 -4.32 18.70
C GLY A 147 9.35 -3.81 17.49
N SER A 148 9.11 -4.32 16.27
CA SER A 148 9.54 -3.67 15.02
C SER A 148 8.77 -2.38 14.71
N GLY A 149 7.85 -2.00 15.60
CA GLY A 149 7.38 -0.64 15.80
C GLY A 149 7.18 0.13 14.50
N SER A 150 6.15 -0.24 13.73
CA SER A 150 5.52 0.75 12.87
C SER A 150 5.29 1.97 13.77
N ALA A 151 5.97 3.08 13.47
CA ALA A 151 5.91 4.25 14.32
C ALA A 151 4.43 4.59 14.58
N THR A 152 4.09 5.08 15.77
CA THR A 152 2.73 5.58 15.93
C THR A 152 2.49 6.64 14.86
N SER A 153 1.31 6.66 14.27
CA SER A 153 0.94 7.62 13.23
C SER A 153 1.32 9.07 13.63
N SER A 154 1.16 9.42 14.91
CA SER A 154 1.60 10.68 15.50
C SER A 154 3.11 10.94 15.43
N THR A 155 3.95 9.93 15.68
CA THR A 155 5.42 10.06 15.61
C THR A 155 5.89 10.29 14.17
N ALA A 156 5.20 9.70 13.19
CA ALA A 156 5.45 9.93 11.77
C ALA A 156 4.85 11.24 11.25
N GLY A 157 4.17 12.02 12.11
CA GLY A 157 3.51 13.27 11.73
C GLY A 157 2.33 13.09 10.77
N VAL A 158 1.78 11.87 10.70
CA VAL A 158 0.58 11.54 9.91
C VAL A 158 -0.63 12.22 10.53
N ILE A 159 -1.53 12.72 9.68
CA ILE A 159 -2.81 13.30 10.09
C ILE A 159 -3.89 12.25 9.82
N PRO A 160 -4.50 11.66 10.86
CA PRO A 160 -5.57 10.68 10.69
C PRO A 160 -6.74 11.20 9.86
N PHE A 161 -7.46 10.29 9.21
CA PHE A 161 -8.65 10.65 8.47
C PHE A 161 -9.73 11.20 9.42
N GLN A 162 -10.30 12.34 9.06
CA GLN A 162 -11.46 12.91 9.71
C GLN A 162 -12.53 13.22 8.66
N ARG A 163 -13.68 12.55 8.76
CA ARG A 163 -14.77 12.74 7.80
C ARG A 163 -15.23 14.20 7.81
N GLY A 164 -15.22 14.83 6.65
CA GLY A 164 -15.64 16.22 6.47
C GLY A 164 -14.57 17.26 6.81
N ALA A 165 -13.41 16.84 7.32
CA ALA A 165 -12.25 17.72 7.42
C ALA A 165 -11.62 17.92 6.03
N PRO A 166 -11.12 19.12 5.71
CA PRO A 166 -10.37 19.34 4.48
C PRO A 166 -9.07 18.52 4.49
N THR A 167 -8.61 18.15 3.29
CA THR A 167 -7.27 17.56 3.10
C THR A 167 -6.21 18.58 3.50
N THR A 168 -5.13 18.12 4.12
CA THR A 168 -4.07 19.03 4.58
C THR A 168 -3.05 19.23 3.47
N SER A 169 -2.79 20.48 3.08
CA SER A 169 -1.68 20.81 2.17
C SER A 169 -0.41 20.98 2.99
N LYS A 170 0.45 19.96 3.01
CA LYS A 170 1.75 19.98 3.68
C LYS A 170 2.73 19.21 2.80
N GLN A 171 3.93 19.73 2.59
CA GLN A 171 4.96 19.05 1.80
C GLN A 171 6.19 18.79 2.66
N VAL A 172 6.79 17.62 2.50
CA VAL A 172 8.07 17.25 3.13
C VAL A 172 8.95 16.53 2.13
N GLY A 173 10.27 16.72 2.27
CA GLY A 173 11.25 16.07 1.40
C GLY A 173 11.23 16.58 -0.05
N GLN A 174 11.65 15.73 -0.97
CA GLN A 174 11.74 15.99 -2.39
C GLN A 174 10.44 15.55 -3.08
N ILE A 175 9.74 16.52 -3.67
CA ILE A 175 8.61 16.30 -4.58
C ILE A 175 9.13 16.57 -5.99
N PRO A 176 8.90 15.69 -6.98
CA PRO A 176 9.32 15.92 -8.35
C PRO A 176 8.78 17.27 -8.88
N ALA A 177 9.64 18.10 -9.45
CA ALA A 177 9.33 19.50 -9.76
C ALA A 177 8.12 19.70 -10.72
N ASN A 178 7.85 18.72 -11.57
CA ASN A 178 6.73 18.73 -12.53
C ASN A 178 5.65 17.72 -12.16
N TYR A 179 5.57 17.37 -10.88
CA TYR A 179 4.55 16.47 -10.41
C TYR A 179 3.16 17.10 -10.55
N THR A 180 2.27 16.37 -11.23
CA THR A 180 0.84 16.66 -11.28
C THR A 180 0.11 15.48 -10.68
N GLU A 181 -0.85 15.77 -9.81
CA GLU A 181 -1.64 14.72 -9.18
C GLU A 181 -2.37 13.84 -10.22
N GLY A 182 -2.32 12.52 -10.01
CA GLY A 182 -2.85 11.55 -10.97
C GLY A 182 -2.00 11.36 -12.23
N SER A 183 -0.81 11.96 -12.30
CA SER A 183 0.18 11.65 -13.34
C SER A 183 0.85 10.28 -13.10
N GLY A 184 1.54 9.79 -14.13
CA GLY A 184 2.26 8.52 -14.07
C GLY A 184 1.44 7.33 -14.59
N THR A 185 2.06 6.15 -14.52
CA THR A 185 1.48 4.88 -14.99
C THR A 185 1.31 3.94 -13.81
N ILE A 186 0.10 3.39 -13.61
CA ILE A 186 -0.15 2.42 -12.53
C ILE A 186 0.76 1.21 -12.71
N VAL A 187 1.50 0.88 -11.65
CA VAL A 187 2.33 -0.32 -11.56
C VAL A 187 1.69 -1.37 -10.66
N SER A 188 2.08 -2.62 -10.84
CA SER A 188 1.56 -3.76 -10.08
C SER A 188 2.66 -4.74 -9.66
N GLY A 189 2.29 -5.78 -8.92
CA GLY A 189 3.21 -6.84 -8.50
C GLY A 189 4.32 -6.35 -7.58
N THR A 190 5.51 -6.93 -7.71
CA THR A 190 6.65 -6.69 -6.79
C THR A 190 7.04 -5.22 -6.68
N THR A 191 6.97 -4.45 -7.78
CA THR A 191 7.31 -3.02 -7.76
C THR A 191 6.32 -2.23 -6.90
N ALA A 192 5.02 -2.42 -7.12
CA ALA A 192 3.98 -1.78 -6.30
C ALA A 192 4.07 -2.22 -4.84
N ASN A 193 4.34 -3.50 -4.58
CA ASN A 193 4.51 -4.04 -3.24
C ASN A 193 5.65 -3.36 -2.48
N LYS A 194 6.83 -3.22 -3.09
CA LYS A 194 7.98 -2.59 -2.45
C LYS A 194 7.77 -1.09 -2.21
N ALA A 195 7.15 -0.38 -3.16
CA ALA A 195 6.82 1.03 -2.97
C ALA A 195 5.77 1.22 -1.86
N THR A 196 4.76 0.35 -1.81
CA THR A 196 3.73 0.32 -0.76
C THR A 196 4.36 0.05 0.61
N GLU A 197 5.24 -0.95 0.72
CA GLU A 197 5.94 -1.28 1.95
C GLU A 197 6.79 -0.10 2.43
N ALA A 198 7.56 0.53 1.54
CA ALA A 198 8.36 1.71 1.87
C ALA A 198 7.48 2.88 2.35
N ALA A 199 6.37 3.14 1.66
CA ALA A 199 5.45 4.21 2.01
C ALA A 199 4.79 3.99 3.39
N LEU A 200 4.28 2.79 3.66
CA LEU A 200 3.63 2.45 4.93
C LEU A 200 4.62 2.34 6.09
N ALA A 201 5.88 1.99 5.82
CA ALA A 201 6.94 2.03 6.83
C ALA A 201 7.25 3.47 7.28
N ALA A 202 7.26 4.43 6.35
CA ALA A 202 7.51 5.84 6.67
C ALA A 202 6.27 6.56 7.23
N TYR A 203 5.09 6.28 6.66
CA TYR A 203 3.81 6.92 7.00
C TYR A 203 2.75 5.87 7.32
N PRO A 204 2.82 5.29 8.52
CA PRO A 204 1.90 4.24 8.93
C PRO A 204 0.51 4.82 9.23
N GLY A 205 -0.51 3.98 9.05
CA GLY A 205 -1.91 4.36 9.28
C GLY A 205 -2.74 4.47 8.00
N GLY A 206 -2.06 4.56 6.86
CA GLY A 206 -2.65 4.67 5.53
C GLY A 206 -3.24 3.40 4.94
N VAL A 207 -3.94 3.60 3.82
CA VAL A 207 -4.28 2.57 2.84
C VAL A 207 -3.77 3.07 1.50
N VAL A 208 -2.73 2.42 0.99
CA VAL A 208 -2.21 2.71 -0.35
C VAL A 208 -3.15 2.05 -1.34
N ASP A 209 -3.88 2.82 -2.15
CA ASP A 209 -4.87 2.27 -3.08
C ASP A 209 -4.28 1.99 -4.47
N ARG A 210 -3.20 2.69 -4.83
CA ARG A 210 -2.42 2.47 -6.05
C ARG A 210 -0.99 2.93 -5.86
N VAL A 211 -0.12 2.40 -6.73
CA VAL A 211 1.22 2.94 -6.97
C VAL A 211 1.34 3.30 -8.44
N VAL A 212 1.87 4.48 -8.72
CA VAL A 212 2.18 4.93 -10.09
C VAL A 212 3.68 5.11 -10.25
N GLN A 213 4.21 4.80 -11.44
CA GLN A 213 5.55 5.18 -11.86
C GLN A 213 5.49 6.52 -12.59
N LEU A 214 6.31 7.46 -12.14
CA LEU A 214 6.46 8.80 -12.70
C LEU A 214 7.44 8.79 -13.88
N SER A 215 7.45 9.86 -14.68
CA SER A 215 8.28 9.97 -15.88
C SER A 215 9.79 9.94 -15.61
N ASN A 216 10.21 10.33 -14.40
CA ASN A 216 11.59 10.23 -13.93
C ASN A 216 11.96 8.84 -13.37
N GLY A 217 11.05 7.87 -13.46
CA GLY A 217 11.23 6.50 -13.00
C GLY A 217 10.94 6.27 -11.50
N GLU A 218 10.75 7.33 -10.71
CA GLU A 218 10.33 7.26 -9.32
C GLU A 218 8.88 6.79 -9.20
N TYR A 219 8.45 6.49 -7.99
CA TYR A 219 7.11 6.03 -7.69
C TYR A 219 6.37 7.00 -6.77
N GLU A 220 5.06 7.04 -6.94
CA GLU A 220 4.14 7.64 -5.97
C GLU A 220 3.22 6.54 -5.46
N ALA A 221 3.17 6.37 -4.15
CA ALA A 221 2.13 5.63 -3.47
C ALA A 221 1.02 6.61 -3.05
N HIS A 222 -0.16 6.44 -3.64
CA HIS A 222 -1.33 7.24 -3.29
C HIS A 222 -2.05 6.60 -2.10
N ASN A 223 -2.38 7.42 -1.11
CA ASN A 223 -2.91 7.01 0.17
C ASN A 223 -4.28 7.64 0.40
N ILE A 224 -5.26 6.81 0.74
CA ILE A 224 -6.66 7.22 0.93
C ILE A 224 -7.15 7.03 2.37
N GLY A 225 -6.31 6.45 3.22
CA GLY A 225 -6.68 6.09 4.59
C GLY A 225 -6.49 7.23 5.61
N ILE A 226 -5.82 8.31 5.23
CA ILE A 226 -5.39 9.39 6.13
C ILE A 226 -5.58 10.75 5.44
N ASN A 227 -5.65 11.84 6.21
CA ASN A 227 -5.76 13.20 5.67
C ASN A 227 -4.39 13.77 5.22
N TRP A 228 -3.28 13.18 5.71
CA TRP A 228 -1.92 13.49 5.28
C TRP A 228 -0.90 12.41 5.72
N PRO A 229 0.06 12.01 4.87
CA PRO A 229 0.18 12.39 3.47
C PRO A 229 -0.78 11.62 2.56
N HIS A 230 -1.25 12.28 1.52
CA HIS A 230 -2.03 11.68 0.43
C HIS A 230 -1.12 11.06 -0.63
N HIS A 231 0.06 11.64 -0.89
CA HIS A 231 1.02 11.09 -1.83
C HIS A 231 2.36 10.89 -1.15
N VAL A 232 2.93 9.70 -1.31
CA VAL A 232 4.27 9.38 -0.80
C VAL A 232 5.17 9.07 -1.99
N PHE A 233 6.22 9.87 -2.14
CA PHE A 233 7.18 9.75 -3.23
C PHE A 233 8.32 8.81 -2.81
N VAL A 234 8.61 7.86 -3.68
CA VAL A 234 9.54 6.75 -3.44
C VAL A 234 10.52 6.67 -4.60
N SER A 235 11.82 6.62 -4.30
CA SER A 235 12.87 6.47 -5.31
C SER A 235 12.82 5.10 -6.00
N GLN A 236 13.59 4.96 -7.09
CA GLN A 236 13.76 3.69 -7.80
C GLN A 236 14.33 2.56 -6.92
N ASP A 237 15.07 2.92 -5.86
CA ASP A 237 15.61 2.00 -4.85
C ASP A 237 14.67 1.77 -3.65
N PHE A 238 13.39 2.16 -3.79
CA PHE A 238 12.36 2.01 -2.77
C PHE A 238 12.67 2.73 -1.45
N LYS A 239 13.17 3.96 -1.54
CA LYS A 239 13.35 4.87 -0.40
C LYS A 239 12.36 6.02 -0.49
N VAL A 240 11.71 6.34 0.62
CA VAL A 240 10.84 7.52 0.68
C VAL A 240 11.70 8.77 0.57
N ILE A 241 11.39 9.60 -0.41
CA ILE A 241 12.12 10.84 -0.73
C ILE A 241 11.30 12.09 -0.40
N GLY A 242 9.97 11.99 -0.38
CA GLY A 242 9.08 13.09 -0.03
C GLY A 242 7.64 12.63 0.17
N ALA A 243 6.79 13.53 0.64
CA ALA A 243 5.36 13.29 0.78
C ALA A 243 4.57 14.59 0.78
N ASN A 244 3.32 14.54 0.30
CA ASN A 244 2.40 15.67 0.36
C ASN A 244 0.95 15.30 0.66
#